data_AF-A0A5K1D3V4-F1
#
_entry.id   AF-A0A5K1D3V4-F1
#
_cell.length_a   1.000
_cell.length_b   1.000
_cell.length_c   1.000
_cell.angle_alpha   90.00
_cell.angle_beta   90.00
_cell.angle_gamma   90.00
#
_symmetry.space_group_name_H-M   'P 1'
#
loop_
_entity.id
_entity.type
_entity.pdbx_description
1 polymer ?
#
loop_
_entity_poly.entity_id
_entity_poly.type
_entity_poly.pdbx_seq_one_letter_code
_entity_poly.pdbx_strand_id
1 'polypeptide(L)'
;ALPRGKWFCNGACNDIHSALHQLIASGPVTLPDAISSIIDGKCEEKNLNLDVVNVKWQLLSGRIASPNSRVLLSRAAAIFR
;
A
#
# COMPACT_ATOMS: atom_id res chain seq x y z
N ALA A 1 8.14 -23.94 -26.62
CA ALA A 1 7.67 -24.17 -25.24
C ALA A 1 7.62 -22.83 -24.53
N LEU A 2 6.58 -22.56 -23.73
CA LEU A 2 6.52 -21.37 -22.88
C LEU A 2 7.45 -21.57 -21.67
N PRO A 3 8.40 -20.67 -21.37
CA PRO A 3 9.14 -20.66 -20.12
C PRO A 3 8.26 -20.86 -18.87
N ARG A 4 8.80 -21.58 -17.89
CA ARG A 4 8.19 -21.78 -16.58
C ARG A 4 8.60 -20.64 -15.66
N GLY A 5 7.67 -20.17 -14.82
CA GLY A 5 7.95 -19.14 -13.82
C GLY A 5 7.40 -17.77 -14.19
N LYS A 6 7.95 -16.71 -13.57
CA LYS A 6 7.54 -15.33 -13.82
C LYS A 6 8.29 -14.77 -15.03
N TRP A 7 7.57 -14.09 -15.90
CA TRP A 7 8.13 -13.52 -17.12
C TRP A 7 8.13 -12.03 -16.98
N PHE A 8 9.32 -11.46 -17.03
CA PHE A 8 9.53 -10.03 -16.94
C PHE A 8 10.12 -9.54 -18.26
N CYS A 9 9.64 -8.38 -18.69
CA CYS A 9 10.03 -7.76 -19.95
C CYS A 9 11.51 -7.35 -19.98
N ASN A 10 12.08 -7.05 -18.81
CA ASN A 10 13.44 -6.62 -18.56
C ASN A 10 13.76 -6.73 -17.05
N GLY A 11 14.97 -6.32 -16.65
CA GLY A 11 15.38 -6.28 -15.23
C GLY A 11 14.49 -5.39 -14.38
N ALA A 12 14.12 -4.20 -14.85
CA ALA A 12 13.25 -3.28 -14.11
C ALA A 12 11.87 -3.88 -13.81
N CYS A 13 11.28 -4.62 -14.75
CA CYS A 13 10.04 -5.39 -14.56
C CYS A 13 10.18 -6.38 -13.38
N ASN A 14 11.34 -7.03 -13.23
CA ASN A 14 11.63 -7.94 -12.12
C ASN A 14 11.88 -7.19 -10.81
N ASP A 15 12.55 -6.04 -10.85
CA ASP A 15 12.87 -5.22 -9.68
C ASP A 15 11.60 -4.62 -9.07
N ILE A 16 10.72 -4.05 -9.90
CA ILE A 16 9.40 -3.56 -9.49
C ILE A 16 8.61 -4.69 -8.82
N HIS A 17 8.57 -5.86 -9.44
CA HIS A 17 7.88 -7.01 -8.90
C HIS A 17 8.43 -7.42 -7.52
N SER A 18 9.75 -7.44 -7.36
CA SER A 18 10.41 -7.78 -6.09
C SER A 18 10.13 -6.74 -5.01
N ALA A 19 10.20 -5.45 -5.35
CA ALA A 19 9.87 -4.35 -4.45
C ALA A 19 8.41 -4.40 -3.97
N LEU A 20 7.45 -4.65 -4.88
CA LEU A 20 6.04 -4.80 -4.52
C LEU A 20 5.82 -5.99 -3.58
N HIS A 21 6.48 -7.12 -3.84
CA HIS A 21 6.42 -8.29 -2.97
C HIS A 21 6.98 -8.02 -1.57
N GLN A 22 8.10 -7.29 -1.48
CA GLN A 22 8.65 -6.86 -0.20
C GLN A 22 7.69 -5.94 0.55
N LEU A 23 7.11 -4.94 -0.12
CA LEU A 23 6.13 -4.03 0.48
C LEU A 23 4.89 -4.76 1.02
N ILE A 24 4.38 -5.75 0.29
CA ILE A 24 3.26 -6.58 0.77
C ILE A 24 3.67 -7.37 2.02
N ALA A 25 4.88 -7.94 2.03
CA ALA A 25 5.39 -8.72 3.16
C ALA A 25 5.67 -7.86 4.41
N SER A 26 6.13 -6.62 4.22
CA SER A 26 6.43 -5.68 5.31
C SER A 26 5.18 -5.16 6.03
N GLY A 27 3.99 -5.25 5.42
CA GLY A 27 2.74 -4.83 6.06
C GLY A 27 2.61 -3.31 6.17
N PRO A 28 1.96 -2.78 7.23
CA PRO A 28 1.82 -1.34 7.44
C PRO A 28 3.17 -0.65 7.71
N VAL A 29 3.47 0.38 6.91
CA VAL A 29 4.67 1.20 6.98
C VAL A 29 4.29 2.63 7.32
N THR A 30 5.09 3.30 8.15
CA THR A 30 4.92 4.72 8.47
C THR A 30 5.07 5.58 7.22
N LEU A 31 4.29 6.65 7.13
CA LEU A 31 4.44 7.62 6.04
C LEU A 31 5.76 8.38 6.17
N PRO A 32 6.41 8.72 5.04
CA PRO A 32 7.52 9.67 5.04
C PRO A 32 7.07 11.03 5.59
N ASP A 33 7.96 11.71 6.32
CA ASP A 33 7.67 12.98 7.00
C ASP A 33 7.09 14.05 6.06
N ALA A 34 7.57 14.10 4.82
CA ALA A 34 7.05 15.02 3.80
C ALA A 34 5.55 14.79 3.51
N ILE A 35 5.07 13.54 3.55
CA ILE A 35 3.66 13.22 3.36
C ILE A 35 2.88 13.45 4.65
N SER A 36 3.45 13.08 5.80
CA SER A 36 2.85 13.31 7.12
C SER A 36 2.54 14.79 7.33
N SER A 37 3.49 15.69 7.03
CA SER A 37 3.30 17.14 7.14
C SER A 37 2.16 17.68 6.25
N ILE A 38 1.95 17.10 5.06
CA ILE A 38 0.82 17.47 4.19
C ILE A 38 -0.51 17.05 4.82
N ILE A 39 -0.55 15.88 5.46
CA ILE A 39 -1.76 15.38 6.14
C ILE A 39 -2.04 16.25 7.37
N ASP A 40 -1.02 16.60 8.15
CA ASP A 40 -1.11 17.50 9.29
C ASP A 40 -1.73 18.84 8.89
N GLY A 41 -1.17 19.51 7.89
CA GLY A 41 -1.71 20.79 7.41
C GLY A 41 -3.18 20.69 6.98
N LYS A 42 -3.57 19.60 6.31
CA LYS A 42 -4.97 19.36 5.93
C LYS A 42 -5.88 19.06 7.12
N CYS A 43 -5.37 18.43 8.17
CA CYS A 43 -6.13 18.17 9.39
C CYS A 43 -6.36 19.46 10.17
N GLU A 44 -5.33 20.30 10.30
CA GLU A 44 -5.43 21.63 10.89
C GLU A 44 -6.44 22.51 10.16
N GLU A 45 -6.34 22.61 8.82
CA GLU A 45 -7.28 23.36 7.97
C GLU A 45 -8.74 22.93 8.21
N LYS A 46 -8.97 21.65 8.46
CA LYS A 46 -10.30 21.06 8.65
C LYS A 46 -10.72 20.93 10.11
N ASN A 47 -9.91 21.41 11.05
CA ASN A 47 -10.11 21.24 12.50
C ASN A 47 -10.34 19.75 12.88
N LEU A 48 -9.65 18.84 12.20
CA LEU A 48 -9.69 17.40 12.48
C LEU A 48 -8.60 17.07 13.50
N ASN A 49 -9.00 16.54 14.65
CA ASN A 49 -8.07 16.07 15.67
C ASN A 49 -7.69 14.61 15.38
N LEU A 50 -6.88 14.41 14.33
CA LEU A 50 -6.31 13.12 13.97
C LEU A 50 -4.87 13.05 14.46
N ASP A 51 -4.51 11.94 15.13
CA ASP A 51 -3.12 11.64 15.45
C ASP A 51 -2.40 11.17 14.18
N VAL A 52 -1.94 12.14 13.37
CA VAL A 52 -1.29 11.89 12.08
C VAL A 52 0.03 11.13 12.24
N VAL A 53 0.66 11.21 13.42
CA VAL A 53 1.91 10.50 13.77
C VAL A 53 1.72 8.98 13.69
N ASN A 54 0.50 8.48 13.83
CA ASN A 54 0.19 7.05 13.75
C ASN A 54 -0.39 6.62 12.40
N VAL A 55 -0.40 7.49 11.39
CA VAL A 55 -0.91 7.14 10.06
C VAL A 55 0.12 6.27 9.34
N LYS A 56 -0.31 5.06 8.98
CA LYS A 56 0.47 4.09 8.23
C LYS A 56 -0.20 3.77 6.90
N TRP A 57 0.60 3.45 5.90
CA TRP A 57 0.14 2.95 4.62
C TRP A 57 0.57 1.51 4.43
N GLN A 58 -0.17 0.73 3.65
CA GLN A 58 0.17 -0.65 3.33
C GLN A 58 -0.20 -0.96 1.89
N LEU A 59 0.66 -1.70 1.19
CA LEU A 59 0.30 -2.29 -0.10
C LEU A 59 -0.50 -3.59 0.11
N LEU A 60 -1.69 -3.66 -0.48
CA LEU A 60 -2.55 -4.83 -0.47
C LEU A 60 -2.57 -5.50 -1.84
N SER A 61 -2.53 -6.84 -1.88
CA SER A 61 -2.67 -7.62 -3.11
C SER A 61 -3.79 -8.62 -2.97
N GLY A 62 -4.80 -8.57 -3.85
CA GLY A 62 -5.90 -9.53 -3.83
C GLY A 62 -5.46 -10.98 -4.04
N ARG A 63 -4.34 -11.20 -4.76
CA ARG A 63 -3.82 -12.54 -5.04
C ARG A 63 -3.06 -13.16 -3.87
N ILE A 64 -2.48 -12.33 -2.99
CA ILE A 64 -1.63 -12.76 -1.86
C ILE A 64 -2.25 -12.26 -0.54
N ALA A 65 -3.55 -11.96 -0.54
CA ALA A 65 -4.21 -11.35 0.60
C ALA A 65 -4.34 -12.35 1.75
N SER A 66 -3.81 -11.97 2.91
CA SER A 66 -4.22 -12.56 4.18
C SER A 66 -5.73 -12.37 4.39
N PRO A 67 -6.38 -13.14 5.28
CA PRO A 67 -7.79 -12.92 5.63
C PRO A 67 -8.10 -11.45 5.99
N ASN A 68 -7.23 -10.80 6.76
CA ASN A 68 -7.37 -9.39 7.11
C ASN A 68 -7.26 -8.47 5.90
N SER A 69 -6.29 -8.73 5.00
CA SER A 69 -6.13 -7.97 3.76
C SER A 69 -7.35 -8.08 2.84
N ARG A 70 -8.04 -9.23 2.81
CA ARG A 70 -9.28 -9.39 2.04
C ARG A 70 -10.42 -8.52 2.57
N VAL A 71 -10.55 -8.42 3.89
CA VAL A 71 -11.55 -7.54 4.51
C VAL A 71 -11.28 -6.08 4.17
N LEU A 72 -10.02 -5.66 4.24
CA LEU A 72 -9.61 -4.30 3.87
C LEU A 72 -9.89 -4.01 2.39
N LEU A 73 -9.56 -4.93 1.49
CA LEU A 73 -9.85 -4.79 0.06
C LEU A 73 -11.35 -4.69 -0.22
N SER A 74 -12.17 -5.49 0.47
CA SER A 74 -13.64 -5.41 0.35
C SER A 74 -14.18 -4.04 0.78
N ARG A 75 -13.68 -3.51 1.90
CA ARG A 75 -14.04 -2.15 2.37
C ARG A 75 -13.58 -1.07 1.38
N ALA A 76 -12.37 -1.18 0.84
CA ALA A 76 -11.86 -0.24 -0.15
C ALA A 76 -12.70 -0.23 -1.43
N ALA A 77 -13.09 -1.40 -1.94
CA ALA A 77 -13.94 -1.50 -3.12
C ALA A 77 -15.32 -0.86 -2.92
N ALA A 78 -15.83 -0.81 -1.68
CA ALA A 78 -17.09 -0.16 -1.36
C ALA A 78 -17.02 1.37 -1.37
N ILE A 79 -15.83 1.98 -1.25
CA ILE A 79 -15.67 3.46 -1.29
C ILE A 79 -15.89 4.01 -2.70
N PHE A 80 -15.53 3.24 -3.73
CA PHE A 80 -15.61 3.66 -5.12
C PHE A 80 -16.91 3.21 -5.83
N ARG A 81 -17.92 2.81 -5.06
CA ARG A 81 -19.23 2.41 -5.58
C ARG A 81 -20.22 3.57 -5.65
#